data_AF-A0A9D9GV56-F1
#
_entry.id   AF-A0A9D9GV56-F1
#
_cell.length_a   1.000
_cell.length_b   1.000
_cell.length_c   1.000
_cell.angle_alpha   90.00
_cell.angle_beta   90.00
_cell.angle_gamma   90.00
#
_symmetry.space_group_name_H-M   'P 1'
#
loop_
_entity.id
_entity.type
_entity.pdbx_description
1 polymer ?
#
loop_
_entity_poly.entity_id
_entity_poly.type
_entity_poly.pdbx_seq_one_letter_code
_entity_poly.pdbx_strand_id
1 'polypeptide(L)'
;MTKRNDDFFKSKKPWSETKDALLGCYLKPYFEKIKTLKTPICYIDGFAGKGKFDDGKDGSPRIALQVIRESIVGSNPFSKPIVNFYFVDLNYEDELKKNLESVRNLV
;
A
#
# COMPACT_ATOMS: atom_id res chain seq x y z
N MET A 1 9.89 23.94 16.55
CA MET A 1 11.04 23.60 15.69
C MET A 1 10.82 22.22 15.09
N THR A 2 10.38 22.13 13.84
CA THR A 2 10.22 20.88 13.11
C THR A 2 11.60 20.30 12.83
N LYS A 3 11.93 19.13 13.39
CA LYS A 3 13.11 18.38 12.97
C LYS A 3 13.00 18.18 11.45
N ARG A 4 13.94 18.72 10.67
CA ARG A 4 14.09 18.37 9.26
C ARG A 4 14.31 16.86 9.20
N ASN A 5 13.33 16.16 8.65
CA ASN A 5 13.31 14.71 8.58
C ASN A 5 13.63 14.28 7.14
N ASP A 6 14.55 15.02 6.51
CA ASP A 6 14.95 14.87 5.10
C ASP A 6 15.45 13.43 4.83
N ASP A 7 15.92 12.77 5.88
CA ASP A 7 16.46 11.41 5.85
C ASP A 7 15.43 10.32 6.17
N PHE A 8 14.16 10.66 6.39
CA PHE A 8 13.12 9.70 6.79
C PHE A 8 12.94 8.55 5.80
N PHE A 9 13.03 8.85 4.50
CA PHE A 9 12.81 7.87 3.43
C PHE A 9 14.08 7.19 2.94
N LYS A 10 15.26 7.53 3.48
CA LYS A 10 16.53 6.91 3.08
C LYS A 10 16.54 5.41 3.34
N SER A 11 16.08 5.01 4.54
CA SER A 11 15.97 3.62 4.92
C SER A 11 14.90 3.43 6.00
N LYS A 12 14.34 2.22 6.06
CA LYS A 12 13.37 1.90 7.11
C LYS A 12 14.05 1.80 8.46
N LYS A 13 13.45 2.46 9.45
CA LYS A 13 13.76 2.25 10.87
C LYS A 13 13.07 0.97 11.36
N PRO A 14 13.59 0.27 12.40
CA PRO A 14 13.02 -1.00 12.86
C PRO A 14 11.52 -0.93 13.18
N TRP A 15 11.07 0.14 13.83
CA TRP A 15 9.65 0.35 14.12
C TRP A 15 8.77 0.49 12.85
N SER A 16 9.34 1.03 11.76
CA SER A 16 8.63 1.14 10.48
C SER A 16 8.50 -0.23 9.83
N GLU A 17 9.54 -1.06 9.91
CA GLU A 17 9.49 -2.44 9.44
C GLU A 17 8.45 -3.25 10.21
N THR A 18 8.43 -3.14 11.54
CA THR A 18 7.42 -3.80 12.38
C THR A 18 6.01 -3.34 12.03
N LYS A 19 5.79 -2.02 11.89
CA LYS A 19 4.50 -1.45 11.49
C LYS A 19 4.03 -2.02 10.14
N ASP A 20 4.93 -2.04 9.16
CA ASP A 20 4.62 -2.46 7.80
C ASP A 20 4.38 -3.98 7.70
N ALA A 21 5.12 -4.78 8.48
CA ALA A 21 4.87 -6.22 8.61
C ALA A 21 3.50 -6.50 9.24
N LEU A 22 3.14 -5.79 10.31
CA LEU A 22 1.82 -5.88 10.92
C LEU A 22 0.73 -5.52 9.89
N LEU A 23 0.87 -4.41 9.18
CA LEU A 23 -0.08 -4.00 8.15
C LEU A 23 -0.31 -5.11 7.11
N GLY A 24 0.76 -5.68 6.56
CA GLY A 24 0.66 -6.78 5.58
C GLY A 24 -0.05 -8.01 6.14
N CYS A 25 0.32 -8.42 7.37
CA CYS A 25 -0.30 -9.56 8.05
C CYS A 25 -1.79 -9.35 8.32
N TYR A 26 -2.23 -8.13 8.62
CA TYR A 26 -3.64 -7.80 8.87
C TYR A 26 -4.45 -7.67 7.57
N LEU A 27 -3.88 -7.03 6.54
CA LEU A 27 -4.60 -6.80 5.28
C LEU A 27 -4.91 -8.10 4.53
N LYS A 28 -4.04 -9.11 4.63
CA LYS A 28 -4.24 -10.39 3.93
C LYS A 28 -5.57 -11.08 4.31
N PRO A 29 -5.81 -11.46 5.58
CA PRO A 29 -7.08 -12.07 5.96
C PRO A 29 -8.25 -11.09 5.85
N TYR A 30 -8.01 -9.78 5.98
CA TYR A 30 -9.06 -8.77 5.84
C TYR A 30 -9.60 -8.72 4.41
N PHE A 31 -8.73 -8.61 3.40
CA PHE A 31 -9.11 -8.61 1.99
C PHE A 31 -9.81 -9.92 1.59
N GLU A 32 -9.31 -11.06 2.06
CA GLU A 32 -9.96 -12.36 1.85
C GLU A 32 -11.40 -12.39 2.37
N LYS A 33 -11.65 -11.76 3.53
CA LYS A 33 -12.98 -11.71 4.12
C LYS A 33 -13.89 -10.71 3.41
N ILE A 34 -13.44 -9.47 3.22
CA ILE A 34 -14.31 -8.41 2.69
C ILE A 34 -14.64 -8.60 1.21
N LYS A 35 -13.79 -9.25 0.41
CA LYS A 35 -14.10 -9.55 -1.00
C LYS A 35 -15.33 -10.46 -1.15
N THR A 36 -15.64 -11.27 -0.12
CA THR A 36 -16.85 -12.12 -0.11
C THR A 36 -18.15 -11.32 -0.02
N LEU A 37 -18.10 -10.05 0.39
CA LEU A 37 -19.26 -9.17 0.44
C LEU A 37 -19.77 -8.76 -0.96
N LYS A 38 -18.93 -8.96 -2.00
CA LYS A 38 -19.26 -8.63 -3.40
C LYS A 38 -19.68 -7.17 -3.62
N THR A 39 -19.20 -6.27 -2.77
CA THR A 39 -19.36 -4.82 -2.91
C THR A 39 -18.00 -4.18 -3.23
N PRO A 40 -17.97 -3.03 -3.91
CA PRO A 40 -16.74 -2.27 -4.10
C PRO A 40 -16.05 -1.98 -2.76
N ILE A 41 -14.74 -2.18 -2.72
CA ILE A 41 -13.89 -1.94 -1.54
C ILE A 41 -13.21 -0.58 -1.71
N CYS A 42 -13.23 0.23 -0.66
CA CYS A 42 -12.49 1.48 -0.58
C CYS A 42 -11.33 1.30 0.40
N TYR A 43 -10.09 1.43 -0.09
CA TYR A 43 -8.88 1.45 0.73
C TYR A 43 -8.34 2.87 0.79
N ILE A 44 -8.15 3.40 2.00
CA ILE A 44 -7.65 4.77 2.22
C ILE A 44 -6.40 4.68 3.09
N ASP A 45 -5.26 5.19 2.58
CA ASP A 45 -4.04 5.43 3.37
C ASP A 45 -3.88 6.94 3.57
N GLY A 46 -4.04 7.39 4.82
CA GLY A 46 -3.99 8.82 5.17
C GLY A 46 -2.58 9.42 5.21
N PHE A 47 -1.54 8.59 5.20
CA PHE A 47 -0.14 9.01 5.34
C PHE A 47 0.75 8.14 4.46
N ALA A 48 0.48 8.18 3.16
CA ALA A 48 1.09 7.28 2.17
C ALA A 48 2.61 7.49 1.98
N GLY A 49 3.12 8.68 2.29
CA GLY A 49 4.51 9.04 2.04
C GLY A 49 4.89 8.90 0.56
N LYS A 50 6.16 8.63 0.30
CA LYS A 50 6.65 8.37 -1.07
C LYS A 50 6.21 7.02 -1.64
N GLY A 51 5.50 6.17 -0.88
CA GLY A 51 5.14 4.81 -1.26
C GLY A 51 6.28 3.79 -1.31
N LYS A 52 7.54 4.24 -1.45
CA LYS A 52 8.76 3.43 -1.48
C LYS A 52 9.92 4.19 -0.83
N PHE A 53 10.81 3.47 -0.14
CA PHE A 53 12.04 4.00 0.45
C PHE A 53 13.19 3.98 -0.57
N ASP A 54 14.19 4.83 -0.37
CA ASP A 54 15.34 4.96 -1.27
C ASP A 54 16.21 3.68 -1.29
N ASP A 55 16.21 2.92 -0.20
CA ASP A 55 16.83 1.58 -0.08
C ASP A 55 16.06 0.46 -0.83
N GLY A 56 14.96 0.82 -1.49
CA GLY A 56 14.16 -0.10 -2.28
C GLY A 56 13.00 -0.74 -1.53
N LYS A 57 12.89 -0.57 -0.20
CA LYS A 57 11.81 -1.20 0.58
C LYS A 57 10.47 -0.53 0.30
N ASP A 58 9.42 -1.34 0.21
CA ASP A 58 8.06 -0.87 -0.08
C ASP A 58 7.40 -0.23 1.14
N GLY A 59 6.70 0.89 0.96
CA GLY A 59 5.87 1.53 1.99
C GLY A 59 4.44 0.96 2.00
N SER A 60 3.59 1.48 2.91
CA SER A 60 2.21 1.01 3.09
C SER A 60 1.36 1.00 1.81
N PRO A 61 1.44 1.98 0.89
CA PRO A 61 0.67 1.95 -0.35
C PRO A 61 0.99 0.74 -1.24
N ARG A 62 2.29 0.44 -1.40
CA ARG A 62 2.77 -0.66 -2.23
C ARG A 62 2.48 -2.01 -1.58
N ILE A 63 2.62 -2.10 -0.25
CA ILE A 63 2.24 -3.29 0.52
C ILE A 63 0.76 -3.60 0.32
N ALA A 64 -0.13 -2.61 0.47
CA ALA A 64 -1.57 -2.82 0.32
C ALA A 64 -1.95 -3.31 -1.08
N LEU A 65 -1.36 -2.71 -2.13
CA LEU A 65 -1.54 -3.13 -3.52
C LEU A 65 -1.03 -4.56 -3.77
N GLN A 66 0.13 -4.91 -3.21
CA GLN A 66 0.68 -6.26 -3.35
C GLN A 66 -0.22 -7.30 -2.65
N VAL A 67 -0.69 -7.01 -1.44
CA VAL A 67 -1.54 -7.94 -0.69
C VAL A 67 -2.87 -8.18 -1.40
N ILE A 68 -3.55 -7.14 -1.92
CA ILE A 68 -4.78 -7.36 -2.70
C ILE A 68 -4.46 -8.14 -3.97
N ARG A 69 -3.34 -7.87 -4.64
CA ARG A 69 -2.95 -8.59 -5.86
C ARG A 69 -2.80 -10.08 -5.56
N GLU A 70 -2.05 -10.43 -4.53
CA GLU A 70 -1.88 -11.82 -4.09
C GLU A 70 -3.23 -12.48 -3.76
N SER A 71 -4.18 -11.73 -3.20
CA SER A 71 -5.54 -12.22 -2.89
C SER A 71 -6.41 -12.51 -4.13
N ILE A 72 -6.09 -11.90 -5.28
CA ILE A 72 -6.85 -12.05 -6.54
C ILE A 72 -6.14 -12.94 -7.55
N VAL A 73 -4.82 -13.15 -7.44
CA VAL A 73 -4.06 -14.06 -8.30
C VAL A 73 -4.60 -15.48 -8.12
N GLY A 74 -5.15 -16.06 -9.20
CA GLY A 74 -5.78 -17.39 -9.18
C GLY A 74 -7.28 -17.38 -8.83
N SER A 75 -7.88 -16.21 -8.54
CA SER A 75 -9.32 -16.08 -8.41
C SER A 75 -10.02 -16.11 -9.78
N ASN A 76 -11.27 -16.57 -9.81
CA ASN A 76 -12.08 -16.56 -11.04
C ASN A 76 -12.17 -15.11 -11.56
N PRO A 77 -11.87 -14.84 -12.86
CA PRO A 77 -11.95 -13.50 -13.44
C PRO A 77 -13.28 -12.78 -13.22
N PHE A 78 -14.39 -13.53 -13.16
CA PHE A 78 -15.73 -13.01 -12.92
C PHE A 78 -16.02 -12.67 -11.45
N SER A 79 -15.12 -13.04 -10.53
CA SER A 79 -15.25 -12.76 -9.09
C SER A 79 -14.18 -11.81 -8.55
N LYS A 80 -13.46 -11.10 -9.43
CA LYS A 80 -12.47 -10.11 -8.99
C LYS A 80 -13.18 -8.96 -8.27
N PRO A 81 -12.78 -8.62 -7.04
CA PRO A 81 -13.35 -7.48 -6.34
C PRO A 81 -12.95 -6.17 -7.04
N ILE A 82 -13.87 -5.21 -7.06
CA ILE A 82 -13.54 -3.82 -7.42
C ILE A 82 -12.93 -3.18 -6.18
N VAL A 83 -11.68 -2.72 -6.28
CA VAL A 83 -10.97 -2.08 -5.17
C VAL A 83 -10.44 -0.72 -5.60
N ASN A 84 -10.91 0.33 -4.93
CA ASN A 84 -10.45 1.70 -5.15
C ASN A 84 -9.46 2.08 -4.06
N PHE A 85 -8.26 2.50 -4.48
CA PHE A 85 -7.19 2.94 -3.60
C PHE A 85 -7.08 4.47 -3.59
N TYR A 86 -7.09 5.04 -2.39
CA TYR A 86 -6.91 6.47 -2.13
C TYR A 86 -5.69 6.65 -1.22
N PHE A 87 -4.62 7.18 -1.77
CA PHE A 87 -3.39 7.44 -1.03
C PHE A 87 -3.26 8.95 -0.83
N VAL A 88 -3.21 9.40 0.42
CA VAL A 88 -3.17 10.80 0.81
C VAL A 88 -1.82 11.12 1.41
N ASP A 89 -1.19 12.17 0.90
CA ASP A 89 0.01 12.77 1.47
C ASP A 89 0.07 14.25 1.09
N LEU A 90 0.65 15.08 1.96
CA LEU A 90 0.74 16.54 1.75
C LEU A 90 2.00 16.95 0.97
N ASN A 91 3.06 16.14 0.99
CA ASN A 91 4.40 16.56 0.58
C ASN A 91 5.00 15.69 -0.52
N TYR A 92 4.49 14.47 -0.74
CA TYR A 92 5.15 13.47 -1.57
C TYR A 92 4.30 12.95 -2.74
N GLU A 93 3.36 13.76 -3.23
CA GLU A 93 2.42 13.34 -4.28
C GLU A 93 3.14 12.85 -5.55
N ASP A 94 4.14 13.58 -6.03
CA ASP A 94 4.85 13.26 -7.27
C ASP A 94 5.69 11.98 -7.13
N GLU A 95 6.46 11.85 -6.05
CA GLU A 95 7.23 10.64 -5.78
C GLU A 95 6.32 9.43 -5.56
N LEU A 96 5.19 9.63 -4.86
CA LEU A 96 4.20 8.57 -4.65
C LEU A 96 3.64 8.09 -5.98
N LYS A 97 3.19 8.99 -6.86
CA LYS A 97 2.68 8.62 -8.20
C LYS A 97 3.72 7.80 -8.96
N LYS A 98 4.95 8.33 -9.09
CA LYS A 98 6.07 7.64 -9.76
C LYS A 98 6.36 6.27 -9.16
N ASN A 99 6.40 6.17 -7.84
CA ASN A 99 6.69 4.93 -7.15
C ASN A 99 5.52 3.93 -7.21
N LEU A 100 4.31 4.36 -7.53
CA LEU A 100 3.15 3.48 -7.69
C LEU A 100 2.92 3.00 -9.11
N GLU A 101 3.44 3.68 -10.14
CA GLU A 101 3.25 3.31 -11.56
C GLU A 101 3.56 1.84 -11.84
N SER A 102 4.66 1.34 -11.30
CA SER A 102 5.08 -0.05 -11.50
C SER A 102 4.11 -1.08 -10.91
N VAL A 103 3.31 -0.72 -9.90
CA VAL A 103 2.39 -1.64 -9.21
C VAL A 103 0.93 -1.40 -9.61
N ARG A 104 0.58 -0.21 -10.08
CA ARG A 104 -0.76 0.11 -10.57
C ARG A 104 -1.18 -0.71 -11.78
N ASN A 105 -0.24 -1.05 -12.65
CA ASN A 105 -0.51 -1.90 -13.83
C ASN A 105 -0.78 -3.38 -13.47
N LEU A 106 -0.75 -3.72 -12.18
CA LEU A 106 -0.78 -5.10 -11.68
C LEU A 106 -2.03 -5.43 -10.86
N VAL A 107 -2.92 -4.46 -10.63
CA VAL A 107 -4.20 -4.60 -9.91
C VAL A 107 -5.34 -4.18 -10.83
#